data_AF-A0A9Q3HT20-F1
#
_entry.id   AF-A0A9Q3HT20-F1
#
_cell.length_a   1.000
_cell.length_b   1.000
_cell.length_c   1.000
_cell.angle_alpha   90.00
_cell.angle_beta   90.00
_cell.angle_gamma   90.00
#
_symmetry.space_group_name_H-M   'P 1'
#
loop_
_entity.id
_entity.type
_entity.pdbx_description
1 polymer ?
#
loop_
_entity_poly.entity_id
_entity_poly.type
_entity_poly.pdbx_seq_one_letter_code
_entity_poly.pdbx_strand_id
1 'polypeptide(L)'
;MNTLEIIKVISTATTHVLLTNQQLSEIFYLDKSDQCSHGGSQPGKHGNHFCDHVGGAQRLYKDYFSEHPIYNNQFFRQIFRMQQPLFLRIVSALENQYPSFKQAKNAAGNIGLTGLQKITAAMRQLSYGVLADQVDEYL
;
A
#
# COMPACT_ATOMS: atom_id res chain seq x y z
N MET A 1 -42.29 -13.60 -17.56
CA MET A 1 -41.49 -12.88 -16.55
C MET A 1 -42.12 -11.49 -16.43
N ASN A 2 -42.67 -11.14 -15.26
CA ASN A 2 -43.45 -9.90 -15.10
C ASN A 2 -42.52 -8.69 -14.89
N THR A 3 -42.94 -7.53 -15.39
CA THR A 3 -42.21 -6.24 -15.28
C THR A 3 -41.81 -5.90 -13.85
N LEU A 4 -42.62 -6.26 -12.86
CA LEU A 4 -42.35 -6.03 -11.44
C LEU A 4 -41.16 -6.85 -10.90
N GLU A 5 -40.93 -8.06 -11.41
CA GLU A 5 -39.81 -8.92 -10.98
C GLU A 5 -38.48 -8.40 -11.53
N ILE A 6 -38.48 -7.85 -12.75
CA ILE A 6 -37.30 -7.23 -13.37
C ILE A 6 -36.89 -5.96 -12.60
N ILE A 7 -37.85 -5.11 -12.20
CA ILE A 7 -37.57 -3.89 -11.43
C ILE A 7 -37.01 -4.22 -10.04
N LYS A 8 -37.54 -5.24 -9.36
CA LYS A 8 -37.01 -5.71 -8.07
C LYS A 8 -35.57 -6.18 -8.21
N VAL A 9 -35.27 -7.02 -9.20
CA VAL A 9 -33.90 -7.54 -9.42
C VAL A 9 -32.91 -6.41 -9.69
N ILE A 10 -33.26 -5.42 -10.54
CA ILE A 10 -32.39 -4.27 -10.83
C ILE A 10 -32.22 -3.38 -9.60
N SER A 11 -33.29 -3.12 -8.87
CA SER A 11 -33.26 -2.32 -7.65
C SER A 11 -32.37 -2.97 -6.59
N THR A 12 -32.51 -4.28 -6.36
CA THR A 12 -31.70 -5.05 -5.42
C THR A 12 -30.23 -5.10 -5.82
N ALA A 13 -29.93 -5.30 -7.11
CA ALA A 13 -28.54 -5.29 -7.59
C ALA A 13 -27.88 -3.91 -7.42
N THR A 14 -28.62 -2.84 -7.67
CA THR A 14 -28.12 -1.46 -7.54
C THR A 14 -27.94 -1.05 -6.08
N THR A 15 -28.86 -1.42 -5.19
CA THR A 15 -28.76 -1.11 -3.75
C THR A 15 -27.64 -1.88 -3.07
N HIS A 16 -27.41 -3.15 -3.43
CA HIS A 16 -26.27 -3.90 -2.91
C HIS A 16 -24.92 -3.25 -3.27
N VAL A 17 -24.74 -2.81 -4.53
CA VAL A 17 -23.49 -2.15 -4.97
C VAL A 17 -23.28 -0.80 -4.28
N LEU A 18 -24.34 0.00 -4.11
CA LEU A 18 -24.24 1.29 -3.41
C LEU A 18 -23.91 1.11 -1.93
N LEU A 19 -24.53 0.14 -1.27
CA LEU A 19 -24.29 -0.17 0.14
C LEU A 19 -22.85 -0.64 0.37
N THR A 20 -22.33 -1.51 -0.51
CA THR A 20 -20.93 -1.96 -0.41
C THR A 20 -19.94 -0.81 -0.60
N ASN A 21 -20.21 0.11 -1.52
CA ASN A 21 -19.34 1.26 -1.76
C ASN A 21 -19.36 2.26 -0.58
N GLN A 22 -20.50 2.44 0.06
CA GLN A 22 -20.60 3.24 1.29
C GLN A 22 -19.83 2.59 2.44
N GLN A 23 -20.02 1.29 2.68
CA GLN A 23 -19.30 0.55 3.73
C GLN A 23 -17.78 0.57 3.51
N LEU A 24 -17.31 0.43 2.27
CA LEU A 24 -15.88 0.53 1.95
C LEU A 24 -15.32 1.93 2.23
N SER A 25 -16.09 2.98 1.97
CA SER A 25 -15.68 4.35 2.30
C SER A 25 -15.57 4.57 3.81
N GLU A 26 -16.48 3.98 4.60
CA GLU A 26 -16.45 4.03 6.06
C GLU A 26 -15.27 3.23 6.62
N ILE A 27 -14.97 2.05 6.10
CA ILE A 27 -13.80 1.25 6.49
C ILE A 27 -12.50 2.02 6.20
N PHE A 28 -12.37 2.61 5.00
CA PHE A 28 -11.21 3.41 4.62
C PHE A 28 -11.07 4.69 5.46
N TYR A 29 -12.18 5.25 5.95
CA TYR A 29 -12.19 6.44 6.79
C TYR A 29 -11.89 6.11 8.27
N LEU A 30 -12.39 4.99 8.79
CA LEU A 30 -12.16 4.55 10.18
C LEU A 30 -10.70 4.16 10.45
N ASP A 31 -10.00 3.62 9.44
CA ASP A 31 -8.55 3.37 9.47
C ASP A 31 -7.72 4.65 9.75
N LYS A 32 -8.26 5.83 9.43
CA LYS A 32 -7.59 7.12 9.70
C LYS A 32 -7.78 7.65 11.13
N SER A 33 -8.66 7.04 11.93
CA SER A 33 -9.10 7.59 13.23
C SER A 33 -8.54 6.91 14.48
N ASP A 34 -7.77 5.83 14.33
CA ASP A 34 -7.07 5.19 15.46
C ASP A 34 -5.84 6.00 15.89
N GLN A 35 -6.08 7.12 16.56
CA GLN A 35 -5.17 7.58 17.59
C GLN A 35 -5.42 6.69 18.82
N CYS A 36 -4.96 5.44 18.74
CA CYS A 36 -4.89 4.61 19.93
C CYS A 36 -4.04 5.34 20.96
N SER A 37 -4.42 5.28 22.24
CA SER A 37 -3.50 5.64 23.31
C SER A 37 -2.37 4.62 23.30
N HIS A 38 -1.29 4.93 22.59
CA HIS A 38 -0.14 4.05 22.46
C HIS A 38 0.61 4.07 23.80
N GLY A 39 0.33 3.10 24.65
CA GLY A 39 1.23 2.76 25.75
C GLY A 39 2.61 2.50 25.13
N GLY A 40 3.60 3.32 25.47
CA GLY A 40 4.95 3.21 24.93
C GLY A 40 5.57 1.83 25.19
N SER A 41 6.76 1.61 24.61
CA SER A 41 7.50 0.38 24.88
C SER A 41 7.68 0.19 26.38
N GLN A 42 7.15 -0.92 26.91
CA GLN A 42 7.23 -1.25 28.32
C GLN A 42 8.67 -1.69 28.64
N PRO A 43 9.25 -1.26 29.77
CA PRO A 43 10.57 -1.72 30.19
C PRO A 43 10.61 -3.26 30.25
N GLY A 44 11.65 -3.88 29.67
CA GLY A 44 11.84 -5.34 29.64
C GLY A 44 11.44 -6.04 28.33
N LYS A 45 10.88 -5.32 27.35
CA LYS A 45 10.68 -5.87 25.98
C LYS A 45 11.98 -5.85 25.17
N HIS A 46 12.09 -6.77 24.20
CA HIS A 46 13.19 -6.76 23.22
C HIS A 46 13.21 -5.42 22.48
N GLY A 47 14.42 -4.91 22.21
CA GLY A 47 14.59 -3.66 21.46
C GLY A 47 13.98 -3.75 20.06
N ASN A 48 13.73 -2.60 19.45
CA ASN A 48 13.31 -2.60 18.04
C ASN A 48 14.38 -3.26 17.19
N HIS A 49 13.94 -4.16 16.30
CA HIS A 49 14.80 -4.70 15.25
C HIS A 49 15.26 -3.54 14.36
N PHE A 50 16.57 -3.47 14.08
CA PHE A 50 17.12 -2.48 13.17
C PHE A 50 16.87 -2.94 11.74
N CYS A 51 15.82 -2.39 11.10
CA CYS A 51 15.60 -2.55 9.68
C CYS A 51 16.42 -1.51 8.91
N ASP A 52 17.21 -1.94 7.93
CA ASP A 52 17.99 -1.06 7.07
C ASP A 52 17.09 -0.46 5.98
N HIS A 53 16.22 0.48 6.38
CA HIS A 53 15.27 1.13 5.47
C HIS A 53 15.97 1.76 4.26
N VAL A 54 17.17 2.32 4.46
CA VAL A 54 17.93 3.01 3.42
C VAL A 54 18.50 1.99 2.42
N GLY A 55 19.13 0.93 2.91
CA GLY A 55 19.60 -0.17 2.05
C GLY A 55 18.45 -0.89 1.34
N GLY A 56 17.31 -1.08 2.00
CA GLY A 56 16.08 -1.59 1.39
C GLY A 56 15.62 -0.75 0.20
N ALA A 57 15.62 0.58 0.36
CA ALA A 57 15.25 1.51 -0.71
C ALA A 57 16.22 1.42 -1.89
N GLN A 58 17.53 1.33 -1.61
CA GLN A 58 18.56 1.19 -2.64
C GLN A 58 18.45 -0.13 -3.41
N ARG A 59 18.22 -1.24 -2.71
CA ARG A 59 17.99 -2.56 -3.33
C ARG A 59 16.77 -2.53 -4.24
N LEU A 60 15.65 -2.01 -3.74
CA LEU A 60 14.41 -1.87 -4.52
C LEU A 60 14.64 -1.06 -5.80
N TYR A 61 15.33 0.08 -5.70
CA TYR A 61 15.66 0.90 -6.85
C TYR A 61 16.55 0.15 -7.85
N LYS A 62 17.59 -0.53 -7.36
CA LYS A 62 18.51 -1.29 -8.20
C LYS A 62 17.79 -2.39 -8.98
N ASP A 63 16.89 -3.11 -8.32
CA ASP A 63 16.24 -4.28 -8.88
C ASP A 63 15.23 -3.95 -9.98
N TYR A 64 14.51 -2.84 -9.85
CA TYR A 64 13.40 -2.49 -10.75
C TYR A 64 13.58 -1.19 -11.54
N PHE A 65 14.33 -0.22 -11.03
CA PHE A 65 14.36 1.16 -11.53
C PHE A 65 15.73 1.65 -12.01
N SER A 66 16.78 0.84 -11.89
CA SER A 66 18.09 1.18 -12.44
C SER A 66 18.11 1.15 -13.97
N GLU A 67 19.17 1.69 -14.57
CA GLU A 67 19.41 1.61 -16.01
C GLU A 67 19.49 0.17 -16.53
N HIS A 68 19.99 -0.73 -15.68
CA HIS A 68 20.09 -2.16 -15.94
C HIS A 68 19.39 -2.94 -14.81
N PRO A 69 18.05 -2.96 -14.79
CA PRO A 69 17.31 -3.57 -13.70
C PRO A 69 17.45 -5.09 -13.75
N ILE A 70 17.54 -5.72 -12.58
CA ILE A 70 17.57 -7.19 -12.46
C ILE A 70 16.28 -7.78 -13.03
N TYR A 71 15.14 -7.13 -12.73
CA TYR A 71 13.85 -7.50 -13.27
C TYR A 71 13.50 -6.65 -14.48
N ASN A 72 13.38 -7.31 -15.64
CA ASN A 72 13.00 -6.62 -16.86
C ASN A 72 11.54 -6.12 -16.80
N ASN A 73 11.19 -5.27 -17.77
CA ASN A 73 9.85 -4.69 -17.90
C ASN A 73 8.72 -5.71 -18.01
N GLN A 74 8.98 -6.93 -18.50
CA GLN A 74 7.98 -7.99 -18.58
C GLN A 74 7.64 -8.54 -17.20
N PHE A 75 8.66 -8.83 -16.37
CA PHE A 75 8.46 -9.20 -14.97
C PHE A 75 7.76 -8.09 -14.20
N PHE A 76 8.17 -6.83 -14.37
CA PHE A 76 7.51 -5.69 -13.73
C PHE A 76 5.99 -5.66 -14.02
N ARG A 77 5.60 -5.84 -15.29
CA ARG A 77 4.19 -5.90 -15.69
C ARG A 77 3.45 -7.11 -15.13
N GLN A 78 4.10 -8.25 -14.97
CA GLN A 78 3.47 -9.44 -14.38
C GLN A 78 3.17 -9.23 -12.89
N ILE A 79 4.07 -8.56 -12.18
CA ILE A 79 3.94 -8.31 -10.74
C ILE A 79 2.97 -7.15 -10.51
N PHE A 80 3.28 -5.96 -11.01
CA PHE A 80 2.51 -4.75 -10.72
C PHE A 80 1.30 -4.55 -11.62
N ARG A 81 1.12 -5.39 -12.65
CA ARG A 81 0.03 -5.29 -13.65
C ARG A 81 -0.03 -3.94 -14.39
N MET A 82 1.08 -3.20 -14.39
CA MET A 82 1.20 -1.89 -15.03
C MET A 82 2.62 -1.65 -15.56
N GLN A 83 2.79 -0.61 -16.38
CA GLN A 83 4.10 -0.18 -16.83
C GLN A 83 4.82 0.64 -15.75
N GLN A 84 6.15 0.54 -15.71
CA GLN A 84 7.00 1.24 -14.77
C GLN A 84 6.81 2.78 -14.74
N PRO A 85 6.66 3.49 -15.89
CA PRO A 85 6.42 4.93 -15.85
C PRO A 85 5.06 5.30 -15.21
N LEU A 86 4.03 4.46 -15.39
CA LEU A 86 2.73 4.68 -14.75
C LEU A 86 2.83 4.48 -13.24
N PHE A 87 3.56 3.45 -12.81
CA PHE A 87 3.83 3.20 -11.39
C PHE A 87 4.52 4.42 -10.73
N LEU A 88 5.56 4.97 -11.36
CA LEU A 88 6.25 6.17 -10.84
C LEU A 88 5.32 7.39 -10.78
N ARG A 89 4.41 7.56 -11.74
CA ARG A 89 3.39 8.62 -11.69
C ARG A 89 2.44 8.45 -10.52
N ILE A 90 2.02 7.23 -10.21
CA ILE A 90 1.19 6.92 -9.05
C ILE A 90 1.95 7.24 -7.76
N VAL A 91 3.21 6.83 -7.66
CA VAL A 91 4.08 7.15 -6.51
C VAL A 91 4.15 8.65 -6.28
N SER A 92 4.47 9.42 -7.32
CA SER A 92 4.55 10.89 -7.22
C SER A 92 3.21 11.52 -6.86
N ALA A 93 2.10 11.05 -7.45
CA ALA A 93 0.77 11.57 -7.14
C ALA A 93 0.40 11.34 -5.67
N LEU A 94 0.68 10.14 -5.13
CA LEU A 94 0.39 9.79 -3.75
C LEU A 94 1.30 10.53 -2.76
N GLU A 95 2.59 10.67 -3.06
CA GLU A 95 3.51 11.47 -2.24
C GLU A 95 3.09 12.96 -2.19
N ASN A 96 2.53 13.48 -3.28
CA ASN A 96 2.03 14.85 -3.33
C ASN A 96 0.71 15.02 -2.57
N GLN A 97 -0.21 14.07 -2.70
CA GLN A 97 -1.54 14.15 -2.08
C GLN A 97 -1.53 13.81 -0.58
N TYR A 98 -0.66 12.89 -0.16
CA TYR A 98 -0.65 12.35 1.19
C TYR A 98 0.73 12.53 1.85
N PRO A 99 0.87 13.45 2.82
CA PRO A 99 2.13 13.70 3.51
C PRO A 99 2.73 12.47 4.20
N SER A 100 1.92 11.48 4.58
CA SER A 100 2.36 10.23 5.20
C SER A 100 3.22 9.34 4.29
N PHE A 101 3.12 9.52 2.96
CA PHE A 101 3.94 8.79 2.00
C PHE A 101 5.30 9.44 1.79
N LYS A 102 5.46 10.73 2.12
CA LYS A 102 6.78 11.37 2.11
C LYS A 102 7.68 10.71 3.16
N GLN A 103 8.96 10.57 2.81
CA GLN A 103 9.94 10.07 3.77
C GLN A 103 10.14 11.11 4.87
N ALA A 104 9.95 10.69 6.11
CA ALA A 104 10.11 11.53 7.29
C ALA A 104 10.98 10.81 8.32
N LYS A 105 11.62 11.59 9.19
CA LYS A 105 12.31 11.03 10.35
C LYS A 105 11.28 10.64 11.41
N ASN A 106 11.48 9.50 12.06
CA ASN A 106 10.66 9.10 13.20
C ASN A 106 11.01 9.94 14.44
N ALA A 107 10.27 9.75 15.54
CA ALA A 107 10.50 10.46 16.80
C ALA A 107 11.91 10.23 17.40
N ALA A 108 12.58 9.13 17.03
CA ALA A 108 13.95 8.81 17.43
C ALA A 108 15.01 9.42 16.48
N GLY A 109 14.60 10.17 15.45
CA GLY A 109 15.49 10.79 14.47
C GLY A 109 15.96 9.88 13.32
N ASN A 110 15.52 8.61 13.29
CA ASN A 110 15.85 7.65 12.24
C ASN A 110 15.05 7.91 10.97
N ILE A 111 15.66 7.65 9.82
CA ILE A 111 15.02 7.82 8.51
C ILE A 111 13.95 6.73 8.33
N GLY A 112 12.70 7.15 8.09
CA GLY A 112 11.59 6.23 7.81
C GLY A 112 11.62 5.67 6.38
N LEU A 113 10.66 4.80 6.07
CA LEU A 113 10.45 4.24 4.74
C LEU A 113 10.09 5.32 3.70
N THR A 114 10.62 5.15 2.48
CA THR A 114 10.28 5.98 1.32
C THR A 114 8.86 5.71 0.82
N GLY A 115 8.24 6.67 0.14
CA GLY A 115 6.94 6.46 -0.50
C GLY A 115 6.98 5.35 -1.54
N LEU A 116 8.09 5.26 -2.29
CA LEU A 116 8.35 4.17 -3.22
C LEU A 116 8.30 2.79 -2.54
N GLN A 117 8.96 2.60 -1.38
CA GLN A 117 8.90 1.34 -0.62
C GLN A 117 7.48 1.02 -0.14
N LYS A 118 6.81 1.99 0.48
CA LYS A 118 5.44 1.82 1.00
C LYS A 118 4.46 1.39 -0.09
N ILE A 119 4.51 2.06 -1.24
CA ILE A 119 3.62 1.78 -2.38
C ILE A 119 3.99 0.47 -3.04
N THR A 120 5.28 0.16 -3.16
CA THR A 120 5.72 -1.13 -3.70
C THR A 120 5.22 -2.30 -2.83
N ALA A 121 5.33 -2.19 -1.51
CA ALA A 121 4.82 -3.19 -0.58
C ALA A 121 3.30 -3.36 -0.75
N ALA A 122 2.54 -2.26 -0.72
CA ALA A 122 1.09 -2.29 -0.92
C ALA A 122 0.68 -2.92 -2.26
N MET A 123 1.34 -2.53 -3.35
CA MET A 123 1.05 -3.06 -4.69
C MET A 123 1.42 -4.54 -4.84
N ARG A 124 2.47 -5.01 -4.15
CA ARG A 124 2.82 -6.43 -4.08
C ARG A 124 1.78 -7.24 -3.30
N GLN A 125 1.30 -6.73 -2.17
CA GLN A 125 0.20 -7.37 -1.44
C GLN A 125 -1.05 -7.50 -2.30
N LEU A 126 -1.42 -6.44 -3.03
CA LEU A 126 -2.58 -6.44 -3.92
C LEU A 126 -2.43 -7.41 -5.11
N SER A 127 -1.23 -7.57 -5.63
CA SER A 127 -0.99 -8.41 -6.81
C SER A 127 -0.86 -9.89 -6.47
N TYR A 128 -0.28 -10.24 -5.32
CA TYR A 128 -0.11 -11.63 -4.90
C TYR A 128 -1.22 -12.13 -3.97
N GLY A 129 -1.98 -11.23 -3.33
CA GLY A 129 -2.94 -11.61 -2.27
C GLY A 129 -2.26 -12.17 -1.01
N VAL A 130 -1.01 -11.76 -0.78
CA VAL A 130 -0.13 -12.30 0.26
C VAL A 130 -0.13 -11.39 1.51
N LEU A 131 0.07 -12.01 2.68
CA LEU A 131 0.17 -11.34 3.97
C LEU A 131 1.32 -10.31 4.01
N ALA A 132 1.17 -9.28 4.84
CA ALA A 132 2.10 -8.16 4.93
C ALA A 132 3.53 -8.55 5.35
N ASP A 133 3.64 -9.60 6.15
CA ASP A 133 4.88 -10.14 6.72
C ASP A 133 5.78 -10.83 5.68
N GLN A 134 5.23 -11.29 4.55
CA GLN A 134 6.01 -11.94 3.49
C GLN A 134 6.55 -10.96 2.43
N VAL A 135 6.16 -9.69 2.47
CA VAL A 135 6.56 -8.67 1.47
C VAL A 135 7.79 -7.86 1.93
N ASP A 136 8.41 -8.28 3.05
CA ASP A 136 9.42 -7.56 3.85
C ASP A 136 10.82 -7.41 3.21
N GLU A 137 11.10 -8.01 2.05
CA GLU A 137 12.45 -8.04 1.44
C GLU A 137 13.10 -6.65 1.25
N TYR A 138 12.27 -5.61 1.14
CA TYR A 138 12.69 -4.22 0.88
C TYR A 138 12.32 -3.23 1.98
N LEU A 139 11.84 -3.71 3.14
CA LEU A 139 11.45 -2.89 4.29
C LEU A 139 12.57 -2.77 5.33
#